data_AF-A0A9P0KKM9-F1
#
_entry.id   AF-A0A9P0KKM9-F1
#
_cell.length_a   1.000
_cell.length_b   1.000
_cell.length_c   1.000
_cell.angle_alpha   90.00
_cell.angle_beta   90.00
_cell.angle_gamma   90.00
#
_symmetry.space_group_name_H-M   'P 1'
#
loop_
_entity.id
_entity.type
_entity.pdbx_description
1 polymer ?
#
loop_
_entity_poly.entity_id
_entity_poly.type
_entity_poly.pdbx_seq_one_letter_code
_entity_poly.pdbx_strand_id
1 'polypeptide(L)'
;MGLVAGSWIPQENLLKITHYEPCLNIASSTTHCDMCPISQAKAADLIHQKELDILGWFHSHPTFAPEPSQQDLDTQRVVQQWIGYGKPCLGVILSPFTLSGALIASPFRCLIVDERPNFEDLFVPYRFKVDIDPIEFQLSTFLEDLRRVHEAEVGCSNERRVDFNKPYSKESKLSYLDKYITSVRMHLARCGIFASSACDKIEQGILSVFD
;
A
#
# COMPACT_ATOMS: atom_id res chain seq x y z
N MET A 1 0.93 -3.48 -8.69
CA MET A 1 0.42 -2.19 -8.16
C MET A 1 -1.06 -2.34 -7.89
N GLY A 2 -1.71 -1.29 -7.41
CA GLY A 2 -3.16 -1.28 -7.29
C GLY A 2 -3.69 0.10 -6.96
N LEU A 3 -5.00 0.16 -6.77
CA LEU A 3 -5.70 1.36 -6.35
C LEU A 3 -5.89 1.35 -4.84
N VAL A 4 -5.76 2.52 -4.22
CA VAL A 4 -6.15 2.74 -2.82
C VAL A 4 -7.47 3.49 -2.79
N ALA A 5 -8.36 3.08 -1.89
CA ALA A 5 -9.71 3.59 -1.80
C ALA A 5 -10.18 3.75 -0.35
N GLY A 6 -11.23 4.53 -0.18
CA GLY A 6 -11.81 4.81 1.13
C GLY A 6 -12.72 6.04 1.08
N SER A 7 -12.56 6.97 2.01
CA SER A 7 -13.38 8.19 2.08
C SER A 7 -12.54 9.47 2.16
N TRP A 8 -13.06 10.52 1.53
CA TRP A 8 -12.59 11.89 1.68
C TRP A 8 -13.59 12.69 2.51
N ILE A 9 -13.12 13.34 3.57
CA ILE A 9 -13.94 14.17 4.48
C ILE A 9 -13.46 15.62 4.34
N PRO A 10 -14.04 16.41 3.40
CA PRO A 10 -13.57 17.76 3.08
C PRO A 10 -13.58 18.71 4.29
N GLN A 11 -14.56 18.57 5.17
CA GLN A 11 -14.75 19.44 6.33
C GLN A 11 -13.61 19.29 7.36
N GLU A 12 -12.99 18.12 7.39
CA GLU A 12 -11.88 17.79 8.30
C GLU A 12 -10.52 17.79 7.58
N ASN A 13 -10.52 18.00 6.26
CA ASN A 13 -9.34 17.84 5.41
C ASN A 13 -8.69 16.46 5.62
N LEU A 14 -9.51 15.42 5.84
CA LEU A 14 -9.08 14.09 6.26
C LEU A 14 -9.38 13.05 5.16
N LEU A 15 -8.37 12.26 4.83
CA LEU A 15 -8.47 11.15 3.89
C LEU A 15 -8.27 9.84 4.65
N LYS A 16 -9.28 8.96 4.63
CA LYS A 16 -9.21 7.63 5.24
C LYS A 16 -9.03 6.58 4.16
N ILE A 17 -7.90 5.87 4.18
CA ILE A 17 -7.66 4.70 3.31
C ILE A 17 -8.18 3.48 4.05
N THR A 18 -9.17 2.79 3.48
CA THR A 18 -9.80 1.61 4.10
C THR A 18 -9.80 0.39 3.18
N HIS A 19 -9.51 0.57 1.89
CA HIS A 19 -9.55 -0.51 0.90
C HIS A 19 -8.36 -0.45 -0.05
N TYR A 20 -7.90 -1.62 -0.48
CA TYR A 20 -6.89 -1.79 -1.53
C TYR A 20 -7.39 -2.80 -2.55
N GLU A 21 -7.24 -2.45 -3.83
CA GLU A 21 -7.62 -3.30 -4.95
C GLU A 21 -6.41 -3.56 -5.86
N PRO A 22 -5.89 -4.80 -5.92
CA PRO A 22 -4.75 -5.12 -6.75
C PRO A 22 -5.10 -5.01 -8.24
N CYS A 23 -4.15 -4.53 -9.03
CA CYS A 23 -4.27 -4.46 -10.49
C CYS A 23 -3.22 -5.38 -11.13
N LEU A 24 -3.61 -6.04 -12.23
CA LEU A 24 -2.68 -6.75 -13.10
C LEU A 24 -1.70 -5.75 -13.72
N ASN A 25 -0.41 -6.13 -13.79
CA ASN A 25 0.59 -5.35 -14.51
C ASN A 25 0.72 -5.91 -15.94
N ILE A 26 0.73 -5.07 -16.98
CA ILE A 26 0.85 -5.52 -18.38
C ILE A 26 2.25 -5.99 -18.71
N ALA A 27 3.24 -5.32 -18.14
CA ALA A 27 4.64 -5.70 -18.21
C ALA A 27 5.31 -5.15 -16.96
N SER A 28 5.77 -6.03 -16.06
CA SER A 28 6.77 -5.61 -15.08
C SER A 28 8.14 -5.81 -15.68
N SER A 29 8.87 -4.73 -15.92
CA SER A 29 10.34 -4.82 -15.96
C SER A 29 10.86 -4.61 -14.55
N THR A 30 12.17 -4.72 -14.34
CA THR A 30 12.80 -4.42 -13.04
C THR A 30 12.59 -2.96 -12.59
N THR A 31 12.18 -2.07 -13.50
CA THR A 31 12.07 -0.61 -13.27
C THR A 31 10.72 -0.02 -13.65
N HIS A 32 9.90 -0.72 -14.43
CA HIS A 32 8.61 -0.21 -14.90
C HIS A 32 7.48 -1.13 -14.47
N CYS A 33 6.47 -0.53 -13.89
CA CYS A 33 5.24 -1.18 -13.50
C CYS A 33 4.15 -0.25 -13.99
N ASP A 34 3.41 -0.65 -15.02
CA ASP A 34 2.19 0.05 -15.46
C ASP A 34 0.97 -0.83 -15.18
N MET A 35 -0.10 -0.22 -14.66
CA MET A 35 -1.35 -0.93 -14.41
C MET A 35 -2.03 -1.25 -15.75
N CYS A 36 -2.57 -2.46 -15.87
CA CYS A 36 -3.39 -2.81 -17.01
C CYS A 36 -4.66 -1.96 -17.03
N PRO A 37 -4.97 -1.19 -18.09
CA PRO A 37 -6.17 -0.36 -18.14
C PRO A 37 -7.46 -1.17 -17.91
N ILE A 38 -7.51 -2.41 -18.40
CA ILE A 38 -8.65 -3.31 -18.19
C ILE A 38 -8.76 -3.71 -16.70
N SER A 39 -7.64 -4.08 -16.07
CA SER A 39 -7.63 -4.43 -14.65
C SER A 39 -7.92 -3.24 -13.76
N GLN A 40 -7.44 -2.05 -14.14
CA GLN A 40 -7.66 -0.81 -13.41
C GLN A 40 -9.14 -0.41 -13.47
N ALA A 41 -9.78 -0.52 -14.64
CA ALA A 41 -11.23 -0.28 -14.78
C ALA A 41 -12.04 -1.26 -13.91
N LYS A 42 -11.71 -2.55 -13.95
CA LYS A 42 -12.36 -3.55 -13.09
C LYS A 42 -12.17 -3.25 -11.60
N ALA A 43 -10.96 -2.85 -11.19
CA ALA A 43 -10.67 -2.47 -9.82
C ALA A 43 -11.48 -1.22 -9.40
N ALA A 44 -11.60 -0.23 -10.28
CA ALA A 44 -12.42 0.95 -10.07
C ALA A 44 -13.91 0.60 -9.91
N ASP A 45 -14.44 -0.31 -10.73
CA ASP A 45 -15.83 -0.78 -10.61
C ASP A 45 -16.09 -1.46 -9.27
N LEU A 46 -15.16 -2.31 -8.81
CA LEU A 46 -15.27 -2.99 -7.50
C LEU A 46 -15.22 -2.00 -6.33
N ILE A 47 -14.35 -0.98 -6.42
CA ILE A 47 -14.28 0.10 -5.44
C ILE A 47 -15.60 0.89 -5.41
N HIS A 48 -16.15 1.22 -6.59
CA HIS A 48 -17.39 1.95 -6.70
C HIS A 48 -18.60 1.16 -6.15
N GLN A 49 -18.65 -0.16 -6.38
CA GLN A 49 -19.67 -1.04 -5.81
C GLN A 49 -19.64 -1.11 -4.27
N LYS A 50 -18.49 -0.81 -3.66
CA LYS A 50 -18.33 -0.67 -2.21
C LYS A 50 -18.67 0.74 -1.70
N GLU A 51 -19.16 1.62 -2.57
CA GLU A 51 -19.46 3.03 -2.27
C GLU A 51 -18.23 3.80 -1.76
N LEU A 52 -17.04 3.41 -2.21
CA LEU A 52 -15.78 4.04 -1.83
C LEU A 52 -15.26 4.97 -2.94
N ASP A 53 -14.54 6.00 -2.51
CA ASP A 53 -13.78 6.86 -3.39
C ASP A 53 -12.45 6.21 -3.76
N ILE A 54 -12.05 6.32 -5.03
CA ILE A 54 -10.65 6.11 -5.40
C ILE A 54 -9.86 7.30 -4.87
N LEU A 55 -8.83 7.00 -4.07
CA LEU A 55 -8.00 7.97 -3.37
C LEU A 55 -6.58 8.03 -3.93
N GLY A 56 -6.23 7.14 -4.86
CA GLY A 56 -4.94 7.16 -5.55
C GLY A 56 -4.44 5.77 -5.90
N TRP A 57 -3.13 5.59 -5.87
CA TRP A 57 -2.46 4.36 -6.31
C TRP A 57 -1.37 3.89 -5.33
N PHE A 58 -1.00 2.61 -5.45
CA PHE A 58 0.01 1.96 -4.62
C PHE A 58 0.99 1.12 -5.44
N HIS A 59 2.28 1.24 -5.12
CA HIS A 59 3.29 0.25 -5.50
C HIS A 59 4.29 -0.03 -4.39
N SER A 60 5.15 -1.03 -4.61
CA SER A 60 6.22 -1.37 -3.68
C SER A 60 7.60 -1.10 -4.27
N HIS A 61 8.53 -0.70 -3.40
CA HIS A 61 9.99 -0.73 -3.62
C HIS A 61 10.54 -1.88 -2.78
N PRO A 62 10.55 -3.12 -3.28
CA PRO A 62 10.69 -4.31 -2.42
C PRO A 62 11.91 -4.25 -1.50
N THR A 63 13.07 -3.86 -2.03
CA THR A 63 14.37 -4.00 -1.35
C THR A 63 15.07 -2.67 -1.04
N PHE A 64 14.47 -1.53 -1.39
CA PHE A 64 15.08 -0.20 -1.23
C PHE A 64 14.07 0.81 -0.67
N ALA A 65 14.54 1.99 -0.27
CA ALA A 65 13.73 2.98 0.42
C ALA A 65 12.51 3.45 -0.39
N PRO A 66 11.40 3.83 0.26
CA PRO A 66 10.19 4.30 -0.40
C PRO A 66 10.33 5.78 -0.80
N GLU A 67 11.47 6.14 -1.41
CA GLU A 67 11.68 7.45 -2.00
C GLU A 67 11.17 7.45 -3.45
N PRO A 68 10.33 8.42 -3.84
CA PRO A 68 9.76 8.44 -5.19
C PRO A 68 10.84 8.66 -6.24
N SER A 69 10.79 7.88 -7.32
CA SER A 69 11.56 8.10 -8.53
C SER A 69 10.98 9.26 -9.35
N GLN A 70 11.71 9.77 -10.35
CA GLN A 70 11.14 10.78 -11.28
C GLN A 70 9.89 10.24 -12.00
N GLN A 71 9.90 8.96 -12.38
CA GLN A 71 8.74 8.31 -13.00
C GLN A 71 7.53 8.28 -12.06
N ASP A 72 7.75 8.08 -10.76
CA ASP A 72 6.68 8.09 -9.76
C ASP A 72 6.07 9.48 -9.64
N LEU A 73 6.90 10.53 -9.71
CA LEU A 73 6.45 11.92 -9.71
C LEU A 73 5.62 12.24 -10.95
N ASP A 74 6.08 11.83 -12.12
CA ASP A 74 5.38 12.05 -13.38
C ASP A 74 4.03 11.32 -13.40
N THR A 75 4.00 10.06 -12.96
CA THR A 75 2.78 9.27 -12.80
C THR A 75 1.82 9.95 -11.82
N GLN A 76 2.32 10.36 -10.64
CA GLN A 76 1.51 11.01 -9.63
C GLN A 76 0.88 12.30 -10.14
N ARG A 77 1.59 13.12 -10.94
CA ARG A 77 1.04 14.34 -11.53
C ARG A 77 -0.12 14.05 -12.47
N VAL A 78 0.04 13.07 -13.37
CA VAL A 78 -1.03 12.67 -14.30
C VAL A 78 -2.24 12.15 -13.54
N VAL A 79 -2.04 11.24 -12.58
CA VAL A 79 -3.13 10.64 -11.81
C VAL A 79 -3.84 11.67 -10.93
N GLN A 80 -3.10 12.60 -10.31
CA GLN A 80 -3.69 13.71 -9.55
C GLN A 80 -4.59 14.60 -10.41
N GLN A 81 -4.23 14.87 -11.65
CA GLN A 81 -5.08 15.68 -12.54
C GLN A 81 -6.40 14.97 -12.86
N TRP A 82 -6.39 13.64 -12.95
CA TRP A 82 -7.55 12.85 -13.35
C TRP A 82 -8.48 12.54 -12.18
N ILE A 83 -7.91 12.10 -11.04
CA ILE A 83 -8.66 11.67 -9.86
C ILE A 83 -8.86 12.82 -8.87
N GLY A 84 -7.93 13.76 -8.82
CA GLY A 84 -7.85 14.79 -7.79
C GLY A 84 -8.72 16.02 -8.02
N TYR A 85 -9.61 16.02 -9.01
CA TYR A 85 -10.52 17.14 -9.23
C TYR A 85 -11.54 17.24 -8.07
N GLY A 86 -11.23 18.08 -7.08
CA GLY A 86 -12.06 18.30 -5.89
C GLY A 86 -11.70 17.46 -4.65
N LYS A 87 -10.66 16.62 -4.71
CA LYS A 87 -10.16 15.83 -3.56
C LYS A 87 -8.67 15.48 -3.70
N PRO A 88 -7.93 15.25 -2.60
CA PRO A 88 -6.55 14.78 -2.69
C PRO A 88 -6.45 13.39 -3.36
N CYS A 89 -5.41 13.19 -4.17
CA CYS A 89 -5.08 11.90 -4.76
C CYS A 89 -3.66 11.51 -4.34
N LEU A 90 -3.49 10.34 -3.73
CA LEU A 90 -2.25 9.91 -3.08
C LEU A 90 -1.45 8.91 -3.93
N GLY A 91 -0.14 9.11 -3.99
CA GLY A 91 0.80 8.06 -4.36
C GLY A 91 1.31 7.36 -3.09
N VAL A 92 1.20 6.03 -3.03
CA VAL A 92 1.66 5.23 -1.89
C VAL A 92 2.78 4.29 -2.31
N ILE A 93 3.93 4.40 -1.64
CA ILE A 93 5.12 3.58 -1.88
C ILE A 93 5.48 2.83 -0.59
N LEU A 94 5.51 1.49 -0.63
CA LEU A 94 5.88 0.65 0.50
C LEU A 94 7.17 -0.13 0.22
N SER A 95 8.06 -0.20 1.20
CA SER A 95 9.28 -1.00 1.11
C SER A 95 9.25 -2.17 2.09
N PRO A 96 8.70 -3.33 1.68
CA PRO A 96 8.45 -4.45 2.59
C PRO A 96 9.71 -5.14 3.10
N PHE A 97 10.78 -5.18 2.30
CA PHE A 97 11.89 -6.14 2.41
C PHE A 97 13.26 -5.43 2.30
N THR A 98 13.41 -4.30 3.01
CA THR A 98 14.68 -3.54 3.07
C THR A 98 15.73 -4.23 3.95
N LEU A 99 16.90 -4.52 3.36
CA LEU A 99 17.94 -5.36 3.97
C LEU A 99 18.47 -4.82 5.31
N SER A 100 18.47 -3.50 5.49
CA SER A 100 18.96 -2.81 6.69
C SER A 100 17.95 -2.78 7.85
N GLY A 101 16.80 -3.45 7.73
CA GLY A 101 15.65 -3.25 8.61
C GLY A 101 14.84 -4.52 8.93
N ALA A 102 15.48 -5.67 9.10
CA ALA A 102 14.77 -6.94 9.32
C ALA A 102 13.80 -6.94 10.52
N LEU A 103 14.08 -6.15 11.56
CA LEU A 103 13.28 -6.07 12.79
C LEU A 103 12.49 -4.77 12.95
N ILE A 104 12.42 -3.93 11.92
CA ILE A 104 11.65 -2.69 11.95
C ILE A 104 10.36 -2.83 11.16
N ALA A 105 9.40 -1.94 11.45
CA ALA A 105 8.24 -1.73 10.61
C ALA A 105 8.69 -1.44 9.17
N SER A 106 8.05 -2.09 8.19
CA SER A 106 8.32 -1.82 6.79
C SER A 106 7.93 -0.36 6.49
N PRO A 107 8.89 0.47 6.03
CA PRO A 107 8.65 1.88 5.82
C PRO A 107 7.78 2.08 4.59
N PHE A 108 6.92 3.09 4.65
CA PHE A 108 6.11 3.53 3.53
C PHE A 108 6.02 5.05 3.49
N ARG A 109 5.62 5.57 2.34
CA ARG A 109 5.43 6.98 2.07
C ARG A 109 4.12 7.18 1.33
N CYS A 110 3.31 8.12 1.82
CA CYS A 110 2.17 8.66 1.08
C CYS A 110 2.54 10.07 0.62
N LEU A 111 2.32 10.37 -0.66
CA LEU A 111 2.77 11.62 -1.27
C LEU A 111 1.74 12.23 -2.24
N ILE A 112 1.83 13.54 -2.41
CA ILE A 112 1.33 14.29 -3.56
C ILE A 112 2.49 15.01 -4.22
N VAL A 113 2.32 15.41 -5.47
CA VAL A 113 3.27 16.25 -6.19
C VAL A 113 2.63 17.60 -6.45
N ASP A 114 3.33 18.65 -6.05
CA ASP A 114 2.90 20.03 -6.27
C ASP A 114 4.12 20.91 -6.54
N GLU A 115 3.87 22.12 -7.02
CA GLU A 115 4.92 23.11 -7.27
C GLU A 115 5.60 23.51 -5.96
N ARG A 116 6.92 23.71 -6.03
CA ARG A 116 7.67 24.20 -4.90
C ARG A 116 7.44 25.72 -4.78
N PRO A 117 7.02 26.24 -3.60
CA PRO A 117 6.89 27.67 -3.39
C PRO A 117 8.17 28.39 -3.77
N ASN A 118 8.04 29.44 -4.59
CA ASN A 118 9.13 30.29 -5.07
C ASN A 118 10.08 29.65 -6.11
N PHE A 119 9.73 28.49 -6.69
CA PHE A 119 10.46 27.90 -7.80
C PHE A 119 9.47 27.48 -8.89
N GLU A 120 9.29 28.36 -9.88
CA GLU A 120 8.47 28.07 -11.06
C GLU A 120 8.99 26.80 -11.77
N ASP A 121 8.06 25.97 -12.24
CA ASP A 121 8.29 24.70 -12.94
C ASP A 121 9.01 23.58 -12.15
N LEU A 122 9.27 23.77 -10.85
CA LEU A 122 9.86 22.73 -10.01
C LEU A 122 8.80 21.98 -9.19
N PHE A 123 8.39 20.83 -9.69
CA PHE A 123 7.50 19.92 -9.00
C PHE A 123 8.24 19.06 -7.97
N VAL A 124 7.74 19.02 -6.73
CA VAL A 124 8.35 18.27 -5.63
C VAL A 124 7.33 17.38 -4.92
N PRO A 125 7.77 16.23 -4.37
CA PRO A 125 6.90 15.39 -3.57
C PRO A 125 6.67 15.97 -2.17
N TYR A 126 5.42 16.25 -1.83
CA TYR A 126 5.00 16.52 -0.45
C TYR A 126 4.56 15.24 0.23
N ARG A 127 5.01 15.06 1.47
CA ARG A 127 4.75 13.84 2.25
C ARG A 127 3.60 14.07 3.24
N PHE A 128 2.69 13.11 3.31
CA PHE A 128 1.66 13.07 4.34
C PHE A 128 2.19 12.48 5.65
N LYS A 129 1.67 13.01 6.77
CA LYS A 129 1.67 12.30 8.05
C LYS A 129 0.54 11.28 8.02
N VAL A 130 0.85 10.04 8.39
CA VAL A 130 -0.11 8.94 8.36
C VAL A 130 -0.24 8.35 9.76
N ASP A 131 -1.46 8.34 10.26
CA ASP A 131 -1.85 7.75 11.52
C ASP A 131 -2.75 6.53 11.25
N ILE A 132 -2.78 5.57 12.18
CA ILE A 132 -3.63 4.37 12.08
C ILE A 132 -4.89 4.64 12.90
N ASP A 133 -6.05 4.59 12.26
CA ASP A 133 -7.36 4.74 12.91
C ASP A 133 -7.96 3.34 13.17
N PRO A 134 -8.07 2.90 14.43
CA PRO A 134 -8.62 1.58 14.77
C PRO A 134 -10.15 1.58 14.94
N ILE A 135 -10.82 2.75 14.90
CA ILE A 135 -12.21 2.91 15.36
C ILE A 135 -13.17 2.04 14.53
N GLU A 136 -12.97 1.99 13.22
CA GLU A 136 -13.83 1.27 12.28
C GLU A 136 -13.26 -0.11 11.90
N PHE A 137 -12.20 -0.57 12.57
CA PHE A 137 -11.51 -1.81 12.19
C PHE A 137 -12.34 -3.06 12.54
N GLN A 138 -12.59 -3.88 11.52
CA GLN A 138 -13.25 -5.18 11.67
C GLN A 138 -12.34 -6.31 11.18
N LEU A 139 -11.97 -7.19 12.10
CA LEU A 139 -11.01 -8.26 11.81
C LEU A 139 -11.51 -9.23 10.74
N SER A 140 -12.78 -9.66 10.77
CA SER A 140 -13.33 -10.61 9.79
C SER A 140 -13.25 -10.05 8.37
N THR A 141 -13.74 -8.83 8.16
CA THR A 141 -13.72 -8.14 6.87
C THR A 141 -12.30 -7.93 6.37
N PHE A 142 -11.39 -7.52 7.27
CA PHE A 142 -9.97 -7.37 6.94
C PHE A 142 -9.35 -8.69 6.46
N LEU A 143 -9.64 -9.81 7.13
CA LEU A 143 -9.09 -11.12 6.75
C LEU A 143 -9.69 -11.64 5.44
N GLU A 144 -10.96 -11.38 5.17
CA GLU A 144 -11.59 -11.70 3.88
C GLU A 144 -10.93 -10.93 2.73
N ASP A 145 -10.72 -9.62 2.91
CA ASP A 145 -10.02 -8.81 1.92
C ASP A 145 -8.54 -9.23 1.76
N LEU A 146 -7.87 -9.59 2.84
CA LEU A 146 -6.49 -10.10 2.79
C LEU A 146 -6.40 -11.41 1.98
N ARG A 147 -7.30 -12.36 2.21
CA ARG A 147 -7.37 -13.62 1.42
C ARG A 147 -7.59 -13.32 -0.06
N ARG A 148 -8.57 -12.47 -0.37
CA ARG A 148 -8.86 -12.06 -1.73
C ARG A 148 -7.64 -11.46 -2.43
N VAL A 149 -6.89 -10.57 -1.76
CA VAL A 149 -5.67 -9.96 -2.30
C VAL A 149 -4.55 -11.00 -2.46
N HIS A 150 -4.42 -11.94 -1.53
CA HIS A 150 -3.41 -13.00 -1.60
C HIS A 150 -3.65 -13.95 -2.78
N GLU A 151 -4.92 -14.30 -3.02
CA GLU A 151 -5.34 -15.22 -4.08
C GLU A 151 -5.39 -14.53 -5.45
N ALA A 152 -5.61 -13.21 -5.50
CA ALA A 152 -5.76 -12.44 -6.73
C ALA A 152 -4.66 -12.71 -7.75
N GLU A 153 -5.06 -13.04 -8.97
CA GLU A 153 -4.13 -13.28 -10.09
C GLU A 153 -3.16 -12.10 -10.23
N VAL A 154 -1.87 -12.42 -10.39
CA VAL A 154 -0.86 -11.41 -10.73
C VAL A 154 -0.54 -11.69 -12.18
N GLY A 155 -0.78 -10.74 -13.09
CA GLY A 155 -0.64 -10.91 -14.54
C GLY A 155 0.79 -11.18 -15.05
N CYS A 156 1.72 -11.52 -14.16
CA CYS A 156 3.09 -11.93 -14.46
C CYS A 156 3.28 -13.40 -14.06
N SER A 157 4.28 -14.08 -14.64
CA SER A 157 4.58 -15.47 -14.30
C SER A 157 4.64 -15.69 -12.77
N ASN A 158 4.14 -16.83 -12.30
CA ASN A 158 4.13 -17.21 -10.87
C ASN A 158 5.51 -17.08 -10.19
N GLU A 159 6.59 -17.03 -10.97
CA GLU A 159 7.98 -16.80 -10.56
C GLU A 159 8.21 -15.47 -9.84
N ARG A 160 7.32 -14.48 -9.98
CA ARG A 160 7.46 -13.15 -9.34
C ARG A 160 6.64 -12.97 -8.07
N ARG A 161 5.85 -13.97 -7.67
CA ARG A 161 5.18 -13.95 -6.37
C ARG A 161 6.20 -14.24 -5.27
N VAL A 162 6.10 -13.49 -4.17
CA VAL A 162 6.93 -13.73 -2.99
C VAL A 162 6.45 -15.02 -2.34
N ASP A 163 7.37 -15.95 -2.17
CA ASP A 163 7.13 -17.16 -1.40
C ASP A 163 7.35 -16.82 0.09
N PHE A 164 6.25 -16.73 0.83
CA PHE A 164 6.25 -16.29 2.21
C PHE A 164 7.02 -17.24 3.15
N ASN A 165 7.21 -18.50 2.74
CA ASN A 165 7.94 -19.53 3.48
C ASN A 165 9.45 -19.49 3.23
N LYS A 166 9.92 -18.76 2.21
CA LYS A 166 11.35 -18.64 1.91
C LYS A 166 12.05 -17.67 2.87
N PRO A 167 13.36 -17.89 3.12
CA PRO A 167 14.16 -16.95 3.90
C PRO A 167 14.20 -15.58 3.21
N TYR A 168 13.95 -14.54 3.99
CA TYR A 168 13.95 -13.14 3.53
C TYR A 168 15.37 -12.62 3.25
N SER A 169 16.36 -13.03 4.05
CA SER A 169 17.77 -12.64 3.88
C SER A 169 18.69 -13.84 4.09
N LYS A 170 19.83 -13.86 3.42
CA LYS A 170 20.87 -14.91 3.60
C LYS A 170 21.47 -14.89 5.01
N GLU A 171 21.44 -13.74 5.68
CA GLU A 171 22.04 -13.53 7.00
C GLU A 171 21.03 -13.76 8.14
N SER A 172 19.73 -13.72 7.83
CA SER A 172 18.65 -13.83 8.82
C SER A 172 17.94 -15.17 8.69
N LYS A 173 17.57 -15.77 9.83
CA LYS A 173 16.71 -16.96 9.86
C LYS A 173 15.22 -16.64 9.60
N LEU A 174 14.88 -15.36 9.41
CA LEU A 174 13.49 -14.93 9.23
C LEU A 174 13.01 -15.23 7.81
N SER A 175 11.79 -15.74 7.71
CA SER A 175 11.05 -15.85 6.46
C SER A 175 10.46 -14.49 6.03
N TYR A 176 9.97 -14.41 4.80
CA TYR A 176 9.20 -13.25 4.34
C TYR A 176 7.92 -13.06 5.18
N LEU A 177 7.28 -14.14 5.63
CA LEU A 177 6.13 -14.09 6.55
C LEU A 177 6.51 -13.51 7.91
N ASP A 178 7.63 -13.95 8.49
CA ASP A 178 8.12 -13.43 9.77
C ASP A 178 8.38 -11.92 9.69
N LYS A 179 8.98 -11.46 8.57
CA LYS A 179 9.22 -10.02 8.34
C LYS A 179 7.92 -9.24 8.21
N TYR A 180 6.91 -9.82 7.54
CA TYR A 180 5.59 -9.21 7.40
C TYR A 180 4.88 -9.08 8.75
N ILE A 181 4.80 -10.17 9.53
CA ILE A 181 4.20 -10.18 10.86
C ILE A 181 4.94 -9.22 11.81
N THR A 182 6.27 -9.19 11.77
CA THR A 182 7.06 -8.23 12.54
C THR A 182 6.68 -6.79 12.19
N SER A 183 6.48 -6.49 10.90
CA SER A 183 6.04 -5.16 10.48
C SER A 183 4.65 -4.81 11.00
N VAL A 184 3.70 -5.74 10.94
CA VAL A 184 2.34 -5.55 11.47
C VAL A 184 2.40 -5.26 12.96
N ARG A 185 3.12 -6.08 13.73
CA ARG A 185 3.29 -5.91 15.18
C ARG A 185 3.82 -4.52 15.55
N MET A 186 4.84 -4.04 14.84
CA MET A 186 5.43 -2.73 15.10
C MET A 186 4.46 -1.58 14.81
N HIS A 187 3.64 -1.69 13.75
CA HIS A 187 2.61 -0.69 13.44
C HIS A 187 1.45 -0.72 14.44
N LEU A 188 1.01 -1.89 14.87
CA LEU A 188 -0.01 -2.04 15.92
C LEU A 188 0.46 -1.46 17.26
N ALA A 189 1.71 -1.76 17.66
CA ALA A 189 2.32 -1.20 18.87
C ALA A 189 2.39 0.33 18.81
N ARG A 190 2.70 0.91 17.64
CA ARG A 190 2.72 2.37 17.43
C ARG A 190 1.32 2.99 17.51
N CYS A 191 0.28 2.27 17.07
CA CYS A 191 -1.10 2.71 17.22
C CYS A 191 -1.47 2.84 18.71
N GLY A 192 -1.05 1.90 19.55
CA GLY A 192 -1.17 1.97 21.01
C GLY A 192 -2.60 1.89 21.56
N ILE A 193 -3.61 1.79 20.69
CA ILE A 193 -5.04 1.76 21.04
C ILE A 193 -5.56 0.32 21.16
N PHE A 194 -5.00 -0.62 20.40
CA PHE A 194 -5.41 -2.02 20.47
C PHE A 194 -4.95 -2.67 21.78
N ALA A 195 -5.84 -3.40 22.44
CA ALA A 195 -5.46 -4.28 23.54
C ALA A 195 -4.54 -5.41 23.04
N SER A 196 -3.62 -5.90 23.87
CA SER A 196 -2.66 -6.96 23.47
C SER A 196 -3.37 -8.19 22.90
N SER A 197 -4.50 -8.60 23.51
CA SER A 197 -5.29 -9.75 23.02
C SER A 197 -5.94 -9.51 21.65
N ALA A 198 -6.19 -8.27 21.26
CA ALA A 198 -6.67 -7.92 19.92
C ALA A 198 -5.52 -7.97 18.90
N CYS A 199 -4.33 -7.46 19.27
CA CYS A 199 -3.12 -7.59 18.46
C CYS A 199 -2.79 -9.06 18.16
N ASP A 200 -2.85 -9.92 19.18
CA ASP A 200 -2.59 -11.36 19.02
C ASP A 200 -3.61 -12.00 18.05
N LYS A 201 -4.89 -11.65 18.15
CA LYS A 201 -5.93 -12.13 17.22
C LYS A 201 -5.70 -11.66 15.78
N ILE A 202 -5.24 -10.42 15.59
CA ILE A 202 -4.89 -9.91 14.26
C ILE A 202 -3.71 -10.71 13.69
N GLU A 203 -2.65 -10.91 14.47
CA GLU A 203 -1.47 -11.67 14.04
C GLU A 203 -1.82 -13.12 13.68
N GLN A 204 -2.56 -13.82 14.55
CA GLN A 204 -3.00 -15.20 14.29
C GLN A 204 -3.96 -15.28 13.09
N GLY A 205 -4.85 -14.31 12.96
CA GLY A 205 -5.75 -14.21 11.81
C GLY A 205 -4.99 -14.07 10.50
N ILE A 206 -3.97 -13.19 10.47
CA ILE A 206 -3.10 -13.02 9.30
C ILE A 206 -2.36 -14.32 8.99
N LEU A 207 -1.74 -14.97 9.98
CA LEU A 207 -1.02 -16.24 9.78
C LEU A 207 -1.91 -17.30 9.12
N SER A 208 -3.17 -17.43 9.56
CA SER A 208 -4.13 -18.39 8.99
C SER A 208 -4.50 -18.15 7.52
N VAL A 209 -4.15 -17.01 6.94
CA VAL A 209 -4.33 -16.72 5.50
C VAL A 209 -3.16 -17.26 4.67
N PHE A 210 -1.98 -17.42 5.27
CA PHE A 210 -0.76 -17.85 4.60
C PHE A 210 -0.34 -19.30 4.93
N ASP A 211 -1.07 -19.97 5.82
CA ASP A 211 -0.99 -21.41 6.10
C ASP A 211 -1.68 -22.23 5.00
#